data_AF-A0A7S4IK83-F1
#
_entry.id   AF-A0A7S4IK83-F1
#
_cell.length_a   1.000
_cell.length_b   1.000
_cell.length_c   1.000
_cell.angle_alpha   90.00
_cell.angle_beta   90.00
_cell.angle_gamma   90.00
#
_symmetry.space_group_name_H-M   'P 1'
#
loop_
_entity.id
_entity.type
_entity.pdbx_description
1 polymer ?
#
loop_
_entity_poly.entity_id
_entity_poly.type
_entity_poly.pdbx_seq_one_letter_code
_entity_poly.pdbx_strand_id
1 'polypeptide(L)'
;RSTAAAGGGGGGGYGGGAFEIHNPDSLLPEEEHAVKASGIEPRYGLAKGVNNKKMIAAVDQALGLAAELLRSGGVPESLPSRWREDIGWPSFVEAIVRSHRPRDAEEAASAASPKSPPRMRLAFEELKVQQARLALTRWRYKNPRGVVCNDGGDDDGGDDTGDRGRD
;
A
#
# COMPACT_ATOMS: atom_id res chain seq x y z
N ARG A 1 4.55 7.45 45.24
CA ARG A 1 3.92 6.35 44.48
C ARG A 1 3.31 7.00 43.25
N SER A 2 3.98 6.84 42.11
CA SER A 2 3.68 7.53 40.85
C SER A 2 2.34 7.09 40.28
N THR A 3 1.55 8.04 39.80
CA THR A 3 0.23 7.85 39.19
C THR A 3 0.39 7.60 37.70
N ALA A 4 0.21 6.35 37.27
CA ALA A 4 0.19 5.99 35.85
C ALA A 4 -1.01 6.65 35.14
N ALA A 5 -0.73 7.50 34.16
CA ALA A 5 -1.75 8.11 33.31
C ALA A 5 -2.32 7.09 32.32
N ALA A 6 -3.52 6.57 32.61
CA ALA A 6 -4.26 5.67 31.73
C ALA A 6 -4.92 6.46 30.58
N GLY A 7 -4.30 6.45 29.41
CA GLY A 7 -4.89 6.93 28.16
C GLY A 7 -5.42 5.76 27.33
N GLY A 8 -6.68 5.37 27.53
CA GLY A 8 -7.32 4.32 26.73
C GLY A 8 -8.77 4.12 27.13
N GLY A 9 -9.69 4.21 26.16
CA GLY A 9 -11.14 4.14 26.36
C GLY A 9 -11.64 2.77 26.78
N GLY A 10 -11.47 2.42 28.06
CA GLY A 10 -12.12 1.27 28.69
C GLY A 10 -13.44 1.67 29.34
N GLY A 11 -14.47 0.84 29.20
CA GLY A 11 -15.73 1.00 29.93
C GLY A 11 -15.52 0.74 31.41
N GLY A 12 -15.59 1.79 32.24
CA GLY A 12 -15.47 1.68 33.69
C GLY A 12 -16.75 1.16 34.33
N GLY A 13 -16.63 0.19 35.23
CA GLY A 13 -17.72 -0.34 36.05
C GLY A 13 -17.45 -0.11 37.54
N TYR A 14 -18.52 0.05 38.33
CA TYR A 14 -18.42 0.15 39.79
C TYR A 14 -18.54 -1.25 40.40
N GLY A 15 -17.41 -1.85 40.79
CA GLY A 15 -17.33 -3.10 41.52
C GLY A 15 -16.72 -2.89 42.91
N GLY A 16 -17.45 -3.25 43.98
CA GLY A 16 -16.85 -3.38 45.33
C GLY A 16 -16.25 -2.10 45.96
N GLY A 17 -16.71 -0.90 45.56
CA GLY A 17 -16.28 0.36 46.17
C GLY A 17 -15.00 0.98 45.60
N ALA A 18 -14.43 0.41 44.53
CA ALA A 18 -13.31 0.98 43.78
C ALA A 18 -13.64 1.08 42.28
N PHE A 19 -12.98 2.02 41.59
CA PHE A 19 -13.14 2.19 40.15
C PHE A 19 -12.35 1.10 39.42
N GLU A 20 -13.03 0.24 38.67
CA GLU A 20 -12.40 -0.83 37.91
C GLU A 20 -12.46 -0.51 36.41
N ILE A 21 -11.32 -0.63 35.73
CA ILE A 21 -11.22 -0.48 34.29
C ILE A 21 -11.31 -1.88 33.68
N HIS A 22 -12.42 -2.21 33.03
CA HIS A 22 -12.57 -3.47 32.31
C HIS A 22 -12.01 -3.34 30.89
N ASN A 23 -11.17 -4.31 30.50
CA ASN A 23 -10.52 -4.41 29.18
C ASN A 23 -9.66 -3.19 28.78
N PRO A 24 -8.56 -2.90 29.50
CA PRO A 24 -7.60 -1.91 29.04
C PRO A 24 -6.91 -2.39 27.75
N ASP A 25 -7.02 -1.61 26.67
CA ASP A 25 -6.41 -1.94 25.37
C ASP A 25 -4.87 -1.91 25.40
N SER A 26 -4.28 -1.07 26.26
CA SER A 26 -2.84 -0.96 26.44
C SER A 26 -2.45 -0.69 27.90
N LEU A 27 -1.48 -1.45 28.38
CA LEU A 27 -0.77 -1.24 29.63
C LEU A 27 0.71 -1.14 29.27
N LEU A 28 1.13 0.00 28.74
CA LEU A 28 2.56 0.27 28.50
C LEU A 28 3.13 0.99 29.72
N PRO A 29 4.37 0.69 30.13
CA PRO A 29 5.09 1.51 31.11
C PRO A 29 5.21 2.96 30.60
N GLU A 30 5.16 3.95 31.50
CA GLU A 30 5.28 5.38 31.18
C GLU A 30 6.49 5.71 30.29
N GLU A 31 7.59 4.98 30.49
CA GLU A 31 8.85 5.17 29.78
C GLU A 31 8.76 4.68 28.32
N GLU A 32 7.95 3.67 28.03
CA GLU A 32 7.71 3.16 26.68
C GLU A 32 6.63 3.98 25.93
N HIS A 33 5.69 4.56 26.67
CA HIS A 33 4.69 5.48 26.14
C HIS A 33 5.33 6.74 25.53
N ALA A 34 6.33 7.32 26.20
CA ALA A 34 7.02 8.52 25.74
C ALA A 34 7.87 8.30 24.47
N VAL A 35 8.38 7.07 24.29
CA VAL A 35 9.30 6.74 23.18
C VAL A 35 8.54 6.26 21.93
N LYS A 36 7.37 5.62 22.07
CA LYS A 36 6.61 5.06 20.94
C LYS A 36 5.43 5.91 20.45
N ALA A 37 4.86 6.79 21.26
CA ALA A 37 3.59 7.41 20.93
C ALA A 37 3.77 8.84 20.41
N SER A 38 3.56 9.05 19.12
CA SER A 38 3.06 10.34 18.59
C SER A 38 1.63 10.66 19.08
N GLY A 39 1.13 9.92 20.09
CA GLY A 39 -0.24 9.97 20.60
C GLY A 39 -1.28 9.33 19.67
N ILE A 40 -0.86 8.77 18.53
CA ILE A 40 -1.76 8.31 17.47
C ILE A 40 -1.71 6.80 17.36
N GLU A 41 -2.86 6.15 17.51
CA GLU A 41 -3.00 4.72 17.25
C GLU A 41 -3.59 4.47 15.86
N PRO A 42 -2.88 3.75 14.97
CA PRO A 42 -3.40 3.36 13.67
C PRO A 42 -4.49 2.28 13.82
N ARG A 43 -5.56 2.43 13.03
CA ARG A 43 -6.66 1.46 12.96
C ARG A 43 -6.71 0.85 11.57
N TYR A 44 -6.44 -0.46 11.49
CA TYR A 44 -6.49 -1.21 10.23
C TYR A 44 -7.76 -2.07 10.14
N GLY A 45 -8.22 -2.34 8.93
CA GLY A 45 -9.28 -3.32 8.70
C GLY A 45 -8.79 -4.71 9.10
N LEU A 46 -9.48 -5.35 10.05
CA LEU A 46 -9.08 -6.64 10.61
C LEU A 46 -9.85 -7.78 9.94
N ALA A 47 -9.15 -8.86 9.62
CA ALA A 47 -9.74 -10.13 9.22
C ALA A 47 -9.86 -11.07 10.43
N LYS A 48 -10.74 -12.08 10.35
CA LYS A 48 -10.93 -13.07 11.43
C LYS A 48 -9.58 -13.71 11.81
N GLY A 49 -9.24 -13.68 13.10
CA GLY A 49 -7.99 -14.24 13.63
C GLY A 49 -6.80 -13.27 13.64
N VAL A 50 -6.94 -12.06 13.09
CA VAL A 50 -5.90 -11.02 13.12
C VAL A 50 -6.33 -9.91 14.09
N ASN A 51 -5.48 -9.62 15.07
CA ASN A 51 -5.70 -8.51 16.00
C ASN A 51 -4.92 -7.25 15.55
N ASN A 52 -5.32 -6.08 16.05
CA ASN A 52 -4.71 -4.79 15.65
C ASN A 52 -3.20 -4.77 15.96
N LYS A 53 -2.78 -5.30 17.12
CA LYS A 53 -1.36 -5.33 17.54
C LYS A 53 -0.47 -6.10 16.54
N LYS A 54 -0.92 -7.27 16.07
CA LYS A 54 -0.21 -8.05 15.05
C LYS A 54 -0.18 -7.33 13.71
N MET A 55 -1.27 -6.68 13.33
CA MET A 55 -1.33 -5.91 12.08
C MET A 55 -0.37 -4.71 12.13
N ILE A 56 -0.35 -3.98 13.24
CA ILE A 56 0.58 -2.87 13.49
C ILE A 56 2.02 -3.34 13.33
N ALA A 57 2.39 -4.45 14.00
CA ALA A 57 3.75 -5.00 13.91
C ALA A 57 4.13 -5.43 12.48
N ALA A 58 3.19 -6.03 11.74
CA ALA A 58 3.42 -6.41 10.35
C ALA A 58 3.60 -5.18 9.44
N VAL A 59 2.80 -4.14 9.63
CA VAL A 59 2.94 -2.87 8.90
C VAL A 59 4.28 -2.20 9.23
N ASP A 60 4.69 -2.18 10.50
CA ASP A 60 5.98 -1.60 10.89
C ASP A 60 7.16 -2.32 10.24
N GLN A 61 7.12 -3.66 10.17
CA GLN A 61 8.12 -4.44 9.44
C GLN A 61 8.14 -4.09 7.95
N ALA A 62 6.97 -4.01 7.31
CA ALA A 62 6.85 -3.66 5.90
C ALA A 62 7.39 -2.24 5.61
N LEU A 63 7.11 -1.27 6.49
CA LEU A 63 7.65 0.09 6.38
C LEU A 63 9.18 0.11 6.55
N GLY A 64 9.73 -0.73 7.45
CA GLY A 64 11.16 -0.91 7.62
C GLY A 64 11.83 -1.40 6.33
N LEU A 65 11.26 -2.43 5.70
CA LEU A 65 11.73 -2.94 4.41
C LEU A 65 11.61 -1.90 3.28
N ALA A 66 10.51 -1.14 3.23
CA ALA A 66 10.33 -0.08 2.26
C ALA A 66 11.39 1.03 2.41
N ALA A 67 11.72 1.40 3.65
CA ALA A 67 12.77 2.36 3.94
C ALA A 67 14.17 1.83 3.59
N GLU A 68 14.41 0.53 3.79
CA GLU A 68 15.66 -0.12 3.38
C GLU A 68 15.83 -0.15 1.86
N LEU A 69 14.78 -0.49 1.12
CA LEU A 69 14.77 -0.46 -0.34
C LEU A 69 15.08 0.93 -0.90
N LEU A 70 14.67 1.99 -0.21
CA LEU A 70 15.04 3.36 -0.58
C LEU A 70 16.54 3.60 -0.39
N ARG A 71 17.10 3.19 0.75
CA ARG A 71 18.53 3.38 1.05
C ARG A 71 19.43 2.61 0.09
N SER A 72 19.02 1.42 -0.34
CA SER A 72 19.77 0.60 -1.28
C SER A 72 19.56 0.98 -2.75
N GLY A 73 18.71 1.98 -3.04
CA GLY A 73 18.41 2.41 -4.41
C GLY A 73 17.52 1.43 -5.20
N GLY A 74 16.85 0.50 -4.51
CA GLY A 74 16.03 -0.55 -5.12
C GLY A 74 14.73 -0.04 -5.77
N VAL A 75 14.24 1.13 -5.36
CA VAL A 75 13.07 1.79 -5.97
C VAL A 75 13.48 3.17 -6.47
N PRO A 76 13.59 3.40 -7.79
CA PRO A 76 13.91 4.71 -8.32
C PRO A 76 12.77 5.69 -8.01
N GLU A 77 13.13 6.89 -7.54
CA GLU A 77 12.15 7.95 -7.34
C GLU A 77 11.54 8.33 -8.70
N SER A 78 10.21 8.33 -8.75
CA SER A 78 9.48 8.48 -10.01
C SER A 78 9.28 9.94 -10.42
N LEU A 79 9.39 10.88 -9.46
CA LEU A 79 9.29 12.32 -9.69
C LEU A 79 10.64 13.02 -9.49
N PRO A 80 11.09 13.86 -10.44
CA PRO A 80 12.28 14.68 -10.27
C PRO A 80 12.23 15.53 -8.99
N SER A 81 13.37 15.71 -8.33
CA SER A 81 13.47 16.47 -7.07
C SER A 81 12.91 17.88 -7.18
N ARG A 82 13.28 18.61 -8.24
CA ARG A 82 12.77 19.97 -8.51
C ARG A 82 11.24 20.08 -8.40
N TRP A 83 10.50 19.13 -8.98
CA TRP A 83 9.03 19.20 -9.01
C TRP A 83 8.43 18.87 -7.65
N ARG A 84 9.09 17.98 -6.89
CA ARG A 84 8.68 17.67 -5.53
C ARG A 84 8.92 18.86 -4.61
N GLU A 85 10.04 19.56 -4.77
CA GLU A 85 10.38 20.77 -4.02
C GLU A 85 9.40 21.91 -4.34
N ASP A 86 9.09 22.16 -5.62
CA ASP A 86 8.16 23.22 -6.04
C ASP A 86 6.74 23.03 -5.48
N ILE A 87 6.25 21.77 -5.41
CA ILE A 87 4.88 21.44 -4.98
C ILE A 87 4.85 21.09 -3.47
N GLY A 88 6.00 20.99 -2.81
CA GLY A 88 6.11 20.59 -1.40
C GLY A 88 5.72 19.13 -1.14
N TRP A 89 5.97 18.24 -2.10
CA TRP A 89 5.65 16.83 -1.98
C TRP A 89 6.81 15.99 -1.43
N PRO A 90 6.53 15.03 -0.53
CA PRO A 90 7.54 14.10 -0.05
C PRO A 90 7.99 13.13 -1.15
N SER A 91 9.08 12.39 -0.89
CA SER A 91 9.46 11.24 -1.72
C SER A 91 8.37 10.16 -1.71
N PHE A 92 8.39 9.26 -2.68
CA PHE A 92 7.38 8.18 -2.75
C PHE A 92 7.35 7.33 -1.48
N VAL A 93 8.51 6.89 -1.00
CA VAL A 93 8.61 6.07 0.21
C VAL A 93 8.23 6.85 1.45
N GLU A 94 8.65 8.11 1.56
CA GLU A 94 8.25 8.97 2.66
C GLU A 94 6.74 9.23 2.68
N ALA A 95 6.09 9.33 1.52
CA ALA A 95 4.63 9.43 1.43
C ALA A 95 3.94 8.18 2.00
N ILE A 96 4.45 6.98 1.72
CA ILE A 96 3.93 5.73 2.30
C ILE A 96 4.11 5.74 3.81
N VAL A 97 5.32 6.05 4.30
CA VAL A 97 5.63 6.07 5.73
C VAL A 97 4.75 7.08 6.46
N ARG A 98 4.70 8.34 6.01
CA ARG A 98 3.92 9.41 6.65
C ARG A 98 2.41 9.15 6.61
N SER A 99 1.93 8.36 5.66
CA SER A 99 0.51 7.94 5.61
C SER A 99 0.17 6.91 6.69
N HIS A 100 1.12 6.09 7.11
CA HIS A 100 0.93 5.06 8.15
C HIS A 100 1.41 5.50 9.54
N ARG A 101 2.43 6.35 9.59
CA ARG A 101 3.10 6.87 10.78
C ARG A 101 3.31 8.38 10.62
N PRO A 102 2.23 9.19 10.78
CA PRO A 102 2.37 10.63 10.91
C PRO A 102 3.20 10.97 12.15
N ARG A 103 3.98 12.06 12.08
CA ARG A 103 4.96 12.44 13.10
C ARG A 103 4.29 12.96 14.37
N ASP A 104 3.17 13.66 14.23
CA ASP A 104 2.44 14.28 15.34
C ASP A 104 0.93 14.30 15.07
N ALA A 105 0.15 14.65 16.09
CA ALA A 105 -1.31 14.71 16.06
C ALA A 105 -1.85 15.69 15.00
N GLU A 106 -1.15 16.79 14.75
CA GLU A 106 -1.54 17.79 13.76
C GLU A 106 -1.33 17.26 12.33
N GLU A 107 -0.20 16.60 12.10
CA GLU A 107 0.07 15.86 10.88
C GLU A 107 -0.91 14.71 10.70
N ALA A 108 -1.31 13.99 11.73
CA ALA A 108 -2.33 12.93 11.60
C ALA A 108 -3.70 13.49 11.22
N ALA A 109 -4.11 14.59 11.84
CA ALA A 109 -5.37 15.26 11.51
C ALA A 109 -5.36 15.78 10.06
N SER A 110 -4.27 16.42 9.64
CA SER A 110 -4.12 16.89 8.27
C SER A 110 -3.94 15.74 7.28
N ALA A 111 -3.22 14.67 7.63
CA ALA A 111 -3.03 13.46 6.82
C ALA A 111 -4.33 12.70 6.60
N ALA A 112 -5.36 12.86 7.45
CA ALA A 112 -6.69 12.33 7.16
C ALA A 112 -7.37 13.04 5.98
N SER A 113 -6.98 14.29 5.68
CA SER A 113 -7.49 15.05 4.55
C SER A 113 -7.00 14.46 3.21
N PRO A 114 -7.87 14.37 2.19
CA PRO A 114 -7.47 14.01 0.82
C PRO A 114 -6.43 14.94 0.22
N LYS A 115 -6.34 16.18 0.71
CA LYS A 115 -5.41 17.22 0.23
C LYS A 115 -4.07 17.21 0.97
N SER A 116 -3.79 16.22 1.81
CA SER A 116 -2.49 16.12 2.46
C SER A 116 -1.39 15.78 1.44
N PRO A 117 -0.21 16.42 1.52
CA PRO A 117 0.88 16.15 0.58
C PRO A 117 1.27 14.66 0.45
N PRO A 118 1.36 13.87 1.54
CA PRO A 118 1.60 12.43 1.43
C PRO A 118 0.51 11.69 0.63
N ARG A 119 -0.78 11.99 0.84
CA ARG A 119 -1.86 11.32 0.09
C ARG A 119 -1.93 11.77 -1.36
N MET A 120 -1.75 13.06 -1.63
CA MET A 120 -1.71 13.57 -3.00
C MET A 120 -0.56 12.94 -3.80
N ARG A 121 0.60 12.77 -3.16
CA ARG A 121 1.75 12.08 -3.74
C ARG A 121 1.43 10.62 -4.13
N LEU A 122 0.70 9.89 -3.28
CA LEU A 122 0.27 8.51 -3.56
C LEU A 122 -0.84 8.46 -4.61
N ALA A 123 -1.81 9.36 -4.56
CA ALA A 123 -2.87 9.46 -5.57
C ALA A 123 -2.31 9.77 -6.96
N PHE A 124 -1.26 10.57 -7.04
CA PHE A 124 -0.54 10.83 -8.28
C PHE A 124 0.13 9.57 -8.84
N GLU A 125 0.76 8.73 -8.00
CA GLU A 125 1.31 7.45 -8.46
C GLU A 125 0.24 6.55 -9.05
N GLU A 126 -0.89 6.42 -8.36
CA GLU A 126 -2.01 5.61 -8.82
C GLU A 126 -2.54 6.10 -10.17
N LEU A 127 -2.76 7.42 -10.31
CA LEU A 127 -3.19 8.01 -11.58
C LEU A 127 -2.17 7.75 -12.70
N LYS A 128 -0.88 7.90 -12.42
CA LYS A 128 0.19 7.64 -13.39
C LYS A 128 0.19 6.19 -13.85
N VAL A 129 0.04 5.24 -12.92
CA VAL A 129 -0.07 3.79 -13.24
C VAL A 129 -1.30 3.52 -14.09
N GLN A 130 -2.45 4.13 -13.77
CA GLN A 130 -3.67 4.01 -14.56
C GLN A 130 -3.49 4.57 -15.97
N GLN A 131 -2.85 5.73 -16.12
CA GLN A 131 -2.56 6.31 -17.44
C GLN A 131 -1.60 5.44 -18.25
N ALA A 132 -0.55 4.89 -17.61
CA ALA A 132 0.37 3.96 -18.26
C ALA A 132 -0.37 2.71 -18.77
N ARG A 133 -1.30 2.17 -17.98
CA ARG A 133 -2.16 1.04 -18.37
C ARG A 133 -3.04 1.40 -19.56
N LEU A 134 -3.71 2.56 -19.55
CA LEU A 134 -4.52 3.04 -20.67
C LEU A 134 -3.69 3.21 -21.95
N ALA A 135 -2.51 3.79 -21.84
CA ALA A 135 -1.59 3.97 -22.97
C ALA A 135 -1.17 2.63 -23.57
N LEU A 136 -0.81 1.66 -22.72
CA LEU A 136 -0.47 0.30 -23.15
C LEU A 136 -1.64 -0.39 -23.85
N THR A 137 -2.84 -0.28 -23.31
CA THR A 137 -4.05 -0.83 -23.94
C THR A 137 -4.29 -0.21 -25.31
N ARG A 138 -4.22 1.13 -25.42
CA ARG A 138 -4.38 1.84 -26.71
C ARG A 138 -3.33 1.45 -27.75
N TRP A 139 -2.08 1.27 -27.31
CA TRP A 139 -1.01 0.81 -28.18
C TRP A 139 -1.29 -0.60 -28.73
N ARG A 140 -1.75 -1.53 -27.90
CA ARG A 140 -2.14 -2.89 -28.34
C ARG A 140 -3.28 -2.88 -29.36
N TYR A 141 -4.25 -1.98 -29.23
CA TYR A 141 -5.34 -1.83 -30.21
C TYR A 141 -4.86 -1.27 -31.56
N LYS A 142 -3.90 -0.34 -31.56
CA LYS A 142 -3.35 0.23 -32.80
C LYS A 142 -2.38 -0.72 -33.52
N ASN A 143 -1.77 -1.64 -32.78
CA ASN A 143 -0.79 -2.59 -33.29
C ASN A 143 -1.27 -4.03 -33.03
N PRO A 144 -2.38 -4.47 -33.65
CA PRO A 144 -2.83 -5.85 -33.51
C PRO A 144 -1.72 -6.76 -34.02
N ARG A 145 -1.30 -7.73 -33.20
CA ARG A 145 -0.49 -8.83 -33.70
C ARG A 145 -1.42 -9.66 -34.59
N GLY A 146 -1.10 -9.76 -35.89
CA GLY A 146 -1.81 -10.64 -36.79
C GLY A 146 -1.84 -12.04 -36.18
N VAL A 147 -3.04 -12.57 -35.98
CA VAL A 147 -3.23 -13.98 -35.64
C VAL A 147 -3.23 -14.72 -36.97
N VAL A 148 -2.32 -15.66 -37.16
CA VAL A 148 -2.38 -16.58 -38.29
C VAL A 148 -3.62 -17.45 -38.06
N CYS A 149 -4.68 -17.20 -38.82
CA CYS A 149 -5.72 -18.21 -38.98
C CYS A 149 -5.13 -19.24 -39.94
N ASN A 150 -4.78 -20.43 -39.44
CA ASN A 150 -4.75 -21.59 -40.32
C ASN A 150 -6.22 -21.96 -40.53
N ASP A 151 -6.85 -21.32 -41.51
CA ASP A 151 -7.98 -21.89 -42.22
C ASP A 151 -7.47 -23.15 -42.91
N GLY A 152 -7.43 -24.24 -42.14
CA GLY A 152 -7.22 -25.59 -42.65
C GLY A 152 -8.30 -25.86 -43.68
N GLY A 153 -7.98 -25.54 -44.93
CA GLY A 153 -8.59 -26.18 -46.07
C GLY A 153 -8.24 -27.65 -45.93
N ASP A 154 -9.20 -28.42 -45.43
CA ASP A 154 -9.27 -29.84 -45.70
C ASP A 154 -9.46 -29.96 -47.22
N ASP A 155 -8.35 -29.85 -47.95
CA ASP A 155 -8.22 -30.33 -49.31
C ASP A 155 -8.31 -31.85 -49.22
N ASP A 156 -9.53 -32.37 -49.16
CA ASP A 156 -9.86 -33.75 -49.52
C ASP A 156 -9.69 -33.91 -51.04
N GLY A 157 -8.46 -33.66 -51.50
CA GLY A 157 -7.99 -33.94 -52.85
C GLY A 157 -7.80 -35.45 -52.96
N GLY A 158 -8.70 -36.07 -53.71
CA GLY A 158 -8.72 -37.50 -53.97
C GLY A 158 -7.35 -38.06 -54.33
N ASP A 159 -6.99 -39.14 -53.65
CA ASP A 159 -5.94 -40.07 -54.01
C ASP A 159 -6.28 -40.69 -55.37
N ASP A 160 -5.78 -40.07 -56.44
CA ASP A 160 -5.68 -40.68 -57.77
C ASP A 160 -4.19 -40.82 -58.08
N THR A 161 -3.54 -41.81 -57.46
CA THR A 161 -2.22 -42.31 -57.88
C THR A 161 -2.33 -42.93 -59.27
N GLY A 162 -2.38 -42.07 -60.29
CA GLY A 162 -2.25 -42.39 -61.69
C GLY A 162 -0.83 -42.11 -62.17
N ASP A 163 -0.06 -43.19 -62.28
CA ASP A 163 1.01 -43.44 -63.26
C ASP A 163 1.32 -42.34 -64.30
N ARG A 164 2.58 -41.87 -64.29
CA ARG A 164 3.46 -41.44 -65.40
C ARG A 164 4.66 -40.71 -64.76
N GLY A 165 5.90 -41.20 -64.74
CA GLY A 165 6.65 -41.85 -65.81
C GLY A 165 7.54 -40.82 -66.50
N ARG A 166 8.87 -40.88 -66.23
CA ARG A 166 9.99 -40.37 -67.08
C ARG A 166 10.10 -38.85 -67.30
N ASP A 167 11.25 -38.20 -67.39
CA ASP A 167 12.68 -38.55 -67.60
C ASP A 167 13.58 -37.53 -66.86
#